data_AF-A0A9D7ZC97-F1
#
_entry.id   AF-A0A9D7ZC97-F1
#
_cell.length_a   1.000
_cell.length_b   1.000
_cell.length_c   1.000
_cell.angle_alpha   90.00
_cell.angle_beta   90.00
_cell.angle_gamma   90.00
#
_symmetry.space_group_name_H-M   'P 1'
#
loop_
_entity.id
_entity.type
_entity.pdbx_description
1 polymer ?
#
loop_
_entity_poly.entity_id
_entity_poly.type
_entity_poly.pdbx_seq_one_letter_code
_entity_poly.pdbx_strand_id
1 'polypeptide(L)'
;QSKGILPQFLGSLSSTIGIFLPGALLIFFVYPIWKQIKTHPIVVKALPGVIAASCGLVLAAAYLMFLPVGFNWVEKGSFYFTNLDSSNLVNIGPIIIILITSLLLMKTKIKSPWYIVIAILAGILI
;
A
#
# COMPACT_ATOMS: atom_id res chain seq x y z
N GLN A 1 4.02 -12.34 -32.19
CA GLN A 1 4.93 -13.45 -31.89
C GLN A 1 4.32 -14.24 -30.73
N SER A 2 3.70 -15.39 -31.00
CA SER A 2 3.03 -16.21 -29.99
C SER A 2 4.09 -16.85 -29.09
N LYS A 3 4.46 -16.16 -28.00
CA LYS A 3 5.23 -16.79 -26.92
C LYS A 3 4.26 -17.73 -26.21
N GLY A 4 4.46 -19.04 -26.37
CA GLY A 4 3.58 -20.06 -25.80
C GLY A 4 3.41 -19.95 -24.28
N ILE A 5 2.57 -20.82 -23.71
CA ILE A 5 2.26 -20.83 -22.27
C ILE A 5 3.53 -21.01 -21.41
N LEU A 6 4.50 -21.78 -21.91
CA LEU A 6 5.74 -22.10 -21.20
C LEU A 6 6.62 -20.87 -20.88
N PRO A 7 6.99 -19.99 -21.85
CA PRO A 7 7.75 -18.78 -21.54
C PRO A 7 6.97 -17.73 -20.72
N GLN A 8 5.64 -17.69 -20.80
CA GLN A 8 4.84 -16.84 -19.91
C GLN A 8 4.89 -17.33 -18.46
N PHE A 9 4.79 -18.65 -18.25
CA PHE A 9 4.89 -19.25 -16.93
C PHE A 9 6.30 -19.10 -16.33
N LEU A 10 7.35 -19.33 -17.12
CA LEU A 10 8.72 -19.13 -16.65
C LEU A 10 9.01 -17.64 -16.39
N GLY A 11 8.46 -16.75 -17.21
CA GLY A 11 8.57 -15.30 -17.01
C GLY A 11 7.86 -14.85 -15.72
N SER A 12 6.66 -15.35 -15.44
CA SER A 12 5.94 -15.03 -14.20
C SER A 12 6.69 -15.56 -12.97
N LEU A 13 7.17 -16.80 -13.01
CA LEU A 13 7.96 -17.39 -11.92
C LEU A 13 9.24 -16.58 -11.65
N SER A 14 10.01 -16.24 -12.69
CA SER A 14 11.23 -15.44 -12.54
C SER A 14 10.93 -14.03 -12.03
N SER A 15 9.79 -13.44 -12.42
CA SER A 15 9.38 -12.11 -11.95
C SER A 15 8.96 -12.14 -10.48
N THR A 16 8.22 -13.17 -10.06
CA THR A 16 7.88 -13.40 -8.66
C THR A 16 9.14 -13.55 -7.82
N ILE A 17 10.11 -14.38 -8.25
CA ILE A 17 11.38 -14.51 -7.55
C ILE A 17 12.11 -13.16 -7.52
N GLY A 18 12.24 -12.47 -8.64
CA GLY A 18 12.95 -11.18 -8.70
C GLY A 18 12.37 -10.08 -7.79
N ILE A 19 11.03 -9.99 -7.69
CA ILE A 19 10.35 -8.98 -6.87
C ILE A 19 10.40 -9.34 -5.38
N PHE A 20 10.18 -10.60 -5.01
CA PHE A 20 10.06 -11.01 -3.61
C PHE A 20 11.39 -11.42 -2.97
N LEU A 21 12.36 -11.94 -3.73
CA LEU A 21 13.64 -12.42 -3.20
C LEU A 21 14.44 -11.35 -2.44
N PRO A 22 14.62 -10.10 -2.90
CA PRO A 22 15.38 -9.11 -2.12
C PRO A 22 14.72 -8.78 -0.79
N GLY A 23 13.38 -8.67 -0.75
CA GLY A 23 12.63 -8.47 0.49
C GLY A 23 12.72 -9.66 1.44
N ALA A 24 12.57 -10.88 0.91
CA ALA A 24 12.68 -12.11 1.68
C ALA A 24 14.09 -12.28 2.29
N LEU A 25 15.15 -12.05 1.50
CA LEU A 25 16.53 -12.09 1.96
C LEU A 25 16.80 -11.03 3.04
N LEU A 26 16.26 -9.81 2.88
CA LEU A 26 16.39 -8.77 3.89
C LEU A 26 15.78 -9.22 5.22
N ILE A 27 14.58 -9.81 5.21
CA ILE A 27 13.95 -10.32 6.44
C ILE A 27 14.81 -11.45 7.06
N PHE A 28 15.29 -12.40 6.26
CA PHE A 28 16.12 -13.50 6.77
C PHE A 28 17.46 -13.03 7.35
N PHE A 29 18.09 -12.01 6.76
CA PHE A 29 19.32 -11.41 7.29
C PHE A 29 19.07 -10.56 8.53
N VAL A 30 17.99 -9.78 8.56
CA VAL A 30 17.68 -8.86 9.66
C VAL A 30 17.13 -9.61 10.88
N TYR A 31 16.40 -10.71 10.69
CA TYR A 31 15.81 -11.48 11.80
C TYR A 31 16.80 -11.91 12.90
N PRO A 32 17.96 -12.54 12.61
CA PRO A 32 18.93 -12.90 13.65
C PRO A 32 19.53 -11.68 14.34
N ILE A 33 19.78 -10.60 13.59
CA ILE A 33 20.28 -9.33 14.13
C ILE A 33 19.25 -8.72 15.10
N TRP A 34 17.97 -8.70 14.71
CA TRP A 34 16.88 -8.20 15.56
C TRP A 34 16.79 -8.95 16.89
N LYS A 35 17.02 -10.26 16.90
CA LYS A 35 17.01 -11.08 18.12
C LYS A 35 18.08 -10.66 19.13
N GLN A 36 19.24 -10.18 18.66
CA GLN A 36 20.31 -9.66 19.51
C GLN A 36 20.05 -8.20 19.94
N ILE A 37 19.51 -7.37 19.04
CA ILE A 37 19.27 -5.95 19.33
C ILE A 37 18.17 -5.77 20.39
N LYS A 38 17.11 -6.60 20.34
CA LYS A 38 15.95 -6.46 21.24
C LYS A 38 16.24 -6.78 22.71
N THR A 39 17.40 -7.36 23.05
CA THR A 39 17.79 -7.62 24.45
C THR A 39 18.44 -6.41 25.11
N HIS A 40 18.86 -5.41 24.34
CA HIS A 40 19.46 -4.20 24.89
C HIS A 40 18.41 -3.22 25.45
N PRO A 41 18.52 -2.79 26.72
CA PRO A 41 17.51 -1.94 27.36
C PRO A 41 17.37 -0.56 26.70
N ILE A 42 18.44 -0.05 26.07
CA ILE A 42 18.41 1.23 25.36
C ILE A 42 17.49 1.14 24.12
N VAL A 43 17.58 0.06 23.36
CA VAL A 43 16.75 -0.14 22.15
C VAL A 43 15.29 -0.30 22.53
N VAL A 44 14.99 -1.10 23.56
CA VAL A 44 13.62 -1.30 24.02
C VAL A 44 12.97 0.02 24.42
N LYS A 45 13.72 0.91 25.06
CA LYS A 45 13.25 2.27 25.39
C LYS A 45 13.03 3.17 24.16
N ALA A 46 13.73 2.92 23.05
CA ALA A 46 13.54 3.64 21.79
C ALA A 46 12.37 3.10 20.92
N LEU A 47 11.88 1.86 21.19
CA LEU A 47 10.80 1.24 20.42
C LEU A 47 9.53 2.12 20.29
N PRO A 48 9.03 2.81 21.34
CA PRO A 48 7.87 3.68 21.20
C PRO A 48 8.09 4.81 20.19
N GLY A 49 9.31 5.36 20.12
CA GLY A 49 9.67 6.39 19.14
C GLY A 49 9.68 5.86 17.71
N VAL A 50 10.21 4.64 17.51
CA VAL A 50 10.19 3.98 16.19
C VAL A 50 8.76 3.68 15.72
N ILE A 51 7.90 3.21 16.63
CA ILE A 51 6.48 2.95 16.33
C ILE A 51 5.78 4.27 15.97
N ALA A 52 6.00 5.33 16.74
CA ALA A 52 5.42 6.66 16.46
C ALA A 52 5.87 7.21 15.09
N ALA A 53 7.16 7.11 14.76
CA ALA A 53 7.70 7.51 13.46
C ALA A 53 7.10 6.69 12.31
N SER A 54 6.95 5.36 12.50
CA SER A 54 6.36 4.47 11.51
C SER A 54 4.88 4.80 11.26
N CYS A 55 4.10 5.05 12.31
CA CYS A 55 2.72 5.53 12.18
C CYS A 55 2.64 6.88 11.45
N GLY A 56 3.59 7.79 11.73
CA GLY A 56 3.71 9.07 11.02
C GLY A 56 3.99 8.91 9.52
N LEU A 57 4.89 7.99 9.14
CA LEU A 57 5.17 7.66 7.74
C LEU A 57 3.95 7.09 7.03
N VAL A 58 3.22 6.17 7.68
CA VAL A 58 1.97 5.61 7.14
C VAL A 58 0.93 6.70 6.93
N LEU A 59 0.76 7.59 7.91
CA LEU A 59 -0.16 8.72 7.81
C LEU A 59 0.24 9.69 6.68
N ALA A 60 1.53 10.00 6.55
CA ALA A 60 2.05 10.86 5.49
C ALA A 60 1.83 10.24 4.09
N ALA A 61 2.06 8.92 3.95
CA ALA A 61 1.80 8.21 2.71
C ALA A 61 0.30 8.20 2.36
N ALA A 62 -0.56 7.93 3.35
CA ALA A 62 -2.02 7.99 3.17
C ALA A 62 -2.48 9.38 2.75
N TYR A 63 -1.93 10.44 3.37
CA TYR A 63 -2.20 11.82 3.01
C TYR A 63 -1.78 12.13 1.57
N LEU A 64 -0.55 11.78 1.18
CA LEU A 64 -0.04 11.98 -0.19
C LEU A 64 -0.86 11.24 -1.24
N MET A 65 -1.33 10.03 -0.96
CA MET A 65 -2.22 9.29 -1.87
C MET A 65 -3.63 9.87 -1.90
N PHE A 66 -4.11 10.47 -0.81
CA PHE A 66 -5.43 11.08 -0.74
C PHE A 66 -5.51 12.37 -1.58
N LEU A 67 -4.44 13.17 -1.64
CA LEU A 67 -4.43 14.44 -2.37
C LEU A 67 -4.94 14.35 -3.83
N PRO A 68 -4.36 13.53 -4.72
CA PRO A 68 -4.80 13.43 -6.11
C PRO A 68 -6.18 12.79 -6.30
N VAL A 69 -6.71 12.12 -5.27
CA VAL A 69 -7.99 11.41 -5.33
C VAL A 69 -9.13 12.27 -4.78
N GLY A 70 -8.87 13.03 -3.72
CA GLY A 70 -9.86 13.88 -3.06
C GLY A 70 -10.01 15.27 -3.68
N PHE A 71 -8.92 15.83 -4.24
CA PHE A 71 -8.92 17.17 -4.81
C PHE A 71 -8.65 17.15 -6.31
N ASN A 72 -9.27 18.07 -7.04
CA ASN A 72 -8.94 18.28 -8.45
C ASN A 72 -7.81 19.31 -8.57
N TRP A 73 -6.68 18.83 -9.07
CA TRP A 73 -5.49 19.64 -9.31
C TRP A 73 -5.46 20.08 -10.77
N VAL A 74 -5.23 21.37 -11.01
CA VAL A 74 -5.12 21.93 -12.36
C VAL A 74 -3.89 21.36 -13.08
N GLU A 75 -2.77 21.25 -12.34
CA GLU A 75 -1.53 20.64 -12.83
C GLU A 75 -1.29 19.29 -12.15
N LYS A 76 -1.15 18.25 -12.96
CA LYS A 76 -0.87 16.89 -12.47
C LYS A 76 0.57 16.82 -11.93
N GLY A 77 0.71 16.55 -10.64
CA GLY A 77 2.00 16.36 -9.98
C GLY A 77 2.50 17.56 -9.16
N SER A 78 1.79 18.69 -9.14
CA SER A 78 2.07 19.84 -8.26
C SER A 78 1.05 19.93 -7.12
N PHE A 79 1.39 19.34 -5.97
CA PHE A 79 0.51 19.22 -4.80
C PHE A 79 0.48 20.48 -3.91
N TYR A 80 0.55 21.67 -4.50
CA TYR A 80 0.48 22.94 -3.79
C TYR A 80 -0.96 23.43 -3.76
N PHE A 81 -1.48 23.79 -2.59
CA PHE A 81 -2.87 24.27 -2.43
C PHE A 81 -3.23 25.49 -3.30
N THR A 82 -2.23 26.20 -3.84
CA THR A 82 -2.38 27.28 -4.82
C THR A 82 -2.84 26.81 -6.21
N ASN A 83 -2.66 25.52 -6.55
CA ASN A 83 -2.99 24.91 -7.85
C ASN A 83 -4.29 24.08 -7.82
N LEU A 84 -5.14 24.30 -6.82
CA LEU A 84 -6.46 23.69 -6.72
C LEU A 84 -7.42 24.33 -7.72
N ASP A 85 -8.23 23.52 -8.39
CA ASP A 85 -9.24 24.01 -9.33
C ASP A 85 -10.34 24.80 -8.59
N SER A 86 -10.38 26.11 -8.78
CA SER A 86 -11.35 27.02 -8.13
C SER A 86 -12.81 26.74 -8.49
N SER A 87 -13.09 26.02 -9.59
CA SER A 87 -14.45 25.72 -10.04
C SER A 87 -15.02 24.42 -9.46
N ASN A 88 -14.18 23.40 -9.30
CA ASN A 88 -14.53 22.09 -8.74
C ASN A 88 -13.40 21.57 -7.85
N LEU A 89 -13.22 22.22 -6.70
CA LEU A 89 -12.14 21.96 -5.74
C LEU A 89 -12.03 20.48 -5.32
N VAL A 90 -13.18 19.82 -5.16
CA VAL A 90 -13.27 18.51 -4.49
C VAL A 90 -13.92 17.49 -5.41
N ASN A 91 -13.31 16.30 -5.53
CA ASN A 91 -13.87 15.20 -6.27
C ASN A 91 -14.77 14.35 -5.36
N ILE A 92 -16.07 14.64 -5.40
CA ILE A 92 -17.07 14.06 -4.48
C ILE A 92 -17.18 12.53 -4.67
N GLY A 93 -17.06 12.02 -5.90
CA GLY A 93 -17.23 10.59 -6.21
C GLY A 93 -16.23 9.68 -5.47
N PRO A 94 -14.92 9.85 -5.66
CA PRO A 94 -13.90 9.05 -4.98
C PRO A 94 -13.95 9.21 -3.45
N ILE A 95 -14.23 10.40 -2.94
CA ILE A 95 -14.37 10.63 -1.50
C ILE A 95 -15.52 9.80 -0.93
N ILE A 96 -16.68 9.79 -1.60
CA ILE A 96 -17.81 8.96 -1.19
C ILE A 96 -17.44 7.48 -1.23
N ILE A 97 -16.73 7.02 -2.27
CA ILE A 97 -16.29 5.61 -2.38
C ILE A 97 -15.35 5.24 -1.22
N ILE A 98 -14.38 6.10 -0.89
CA ILE A 98 -13.46 5.88 0.23
C ILE A 98 -14.23 5.83 1.55
N LEU A 99 -15.17 6.75 1.76
CA LEU A 99 -15.94 6.85 3.01
C LEU A 99 -16.88 5.64 3.18
N ILE A 100 -17.59 5.25 2.12
CA ILE A 100 -18.45 4.04 2.09
C ILE A 100 -17.61 2.78 2.30
N THR A 101 -16.48 2.64 1.60
CA THR A 101 -15.60 1.46 1.71
C THR A 101 -15.00 1.35 3.11
N SER A 102 -14.56 2.48 3.68
CA SER A 102 -14.03 2.54 5.06
C SER A 102 -15.10 2.12 6.08
N LEU A 103 -16.33 2.64 5.96
CA LEU A 103 -17.45 2.26 6.83
C LEU A 103 -17.84 0.78 6.67
N LEU A 104 -17.85 0.27 5.44
CA LEU A 104 -18.12 -1.14 5.15
C LEU A 104 -17.05 -2.05 5.77
N LEU A 105 -15.76 -1.73 5.60
CA LEU A 105 -14.66 -2.49 6.19
C LEU A 105 -14.72 -2.51 7.71
N MET A 106 -15.08 -1.40 8.35
CA MET A 106 -15.23 -1.36 9.81
C MET A 106 -16.38 -2.25 10.30
N LYS A 107 -17.43 -2.43 9.50
CA LYS A 107 -18.58 -3.28 9.86
C LYS A 107 -18.44 -4.74 9.46
N THR A 108 -17.70 -5.06 8.40
CA THR A 108 -17.51 -6.43 7.93
C THR A 108 -16.21 -7.03 8.47
N LYS A 109 -16.30 -7.90 9.49
CA LYS A 109 -15.15 -8.70 9.96
C LYS A 109 -14.83 -9.87 9.00
N ILE A 110 -14.56 -9.58 7.74
CA ILE A 110 -14.18 -10.59 6.75
C ILE A 110 -12.65 -10.69 6.75
N LYS A 111 -12.11 -11.91 6.89
CA LYS A 111 -10.66 -12.15 6.89
C LYS A 111 -10.07 -11.70 5.54
N SER A 112 -8.97 -10.95 5.61
CA SER A 112 -8.27 -10.34 4.47
C SER A 112 -8.08 -11.24 3.23
N PRO A 113 -7.84 -12.57 3.35
CA PRO A 113 -7.72 -13.46 2.18
C PRO A 113 -8.96 -13.53 1.28
N TRP A 114 -10.17 -13.34 1.81
CA TRP A 114 -11.41 -13.49 1.03
C TRP A 114 -11.61 -12.36 0.01
N TYR A 115 -11.16 -11.13 0.31
CA TYR A 115 -11.24 -10.02 -0.63
C TYR A 115 -10.42 -10.25 -1.91
N ILE A 116 -9.26 -10.89 -1.78
CA ILE A 116 -8.37 -11.20 -2.91
C ILE A 116 -9.04 -12.21 -3.86
N VAL A 117 -9.70 -13.24 -3.31
CA VAL A 117 -10.40 -14.25 -4.11
C VAL A 117 -11.57 -13.63 -4.89
N ILE A 118 -12.35 -12.75 -4.24
CA ILE A 118 -13.45 -12.03 -4.91
C ILE A 118 -12.93 -11.12 -6.01
N ALA A 119 -11.84 -10.38 -5.76
CA ALA A 119 -11.23 -9.50 -6.75
C ALA A 119 -10.71 -10.28 -7.97
N ILE A 120 -10.09 -11.45 -7.76
CA ILE A 120 -9.64 -12.33 -8.85
C ILE A 120 -10.85 -12.83 -9.66
N LEU A 121 -11.93 -13.28 -9.00
CA LEU A 121 -13.13 -13.75 -9.68
C LEU A 121 -13.84 -12.65 -10.47
N ALA A 122 -13.97 -11.46 -9.89
CA ALA A 122 -14.56 -10.31 -10.55
C ALA A 122 -13.72 -9.86 -11.76
N GLY A 123 -12.39 -9.87 -11.65
CA GLY A 123 -11.47 -9.53 -12.73
C GLY A 123 -11.38 -10.57 -13.86
N ILE A 124 -11.79 -11.82 -13.61
CA ILE A 124 -11.94 -12.83 -14.69
C ILE A 124 -13.26 -12.64 -15.44
N LEU A 125 -14.28 -12.07 -14.78
CA LEU A 125 -15.64 -11.93 -15.31
C LEU A 125 -15.88 -10.61 -16.07
N ILE A 126 -15.05 -9.59 -15.80
CA ILE A 126 -15.01 -8.28 -16.46
C ILE A 126 -13.97 -8.31 -17.57
#